data_AF-A0A920AFI9-F1
#
_entry.id   AF-A0A920AFI9-F1
#
_cell.length_a   1.000
_cell.length_b   1.000
_cell.length_c   1.000
_cell.angle_alpha   90.00
_cell.angle_beta   90.00
_cell.angle_gamma   90.00
#
_symmetry.space_group_name_H-M   'P 1'
#
loop_
_entity.id
_entity.type
_entity.pdbx_description
1 polymer ?
#
loop_
_entity_poly.entity_id
_entity_poly.type
_entity_poly.pdbx_seq_one_letter_code
_entity_poly.pdbx_strand_id
1 'polypeptide(L)'
;MKSILDGFPSKAHPMGVLSSLVSSLTAFYPKSLDPNRSVEEINGTIIRIIAKLPTLAAWSFKNRVRQPLVYQIITLIIVLIF
;
A
#
# COMPACT_ATOMS: atom_id res chain seq x y z
N MET A 1 -4.41 7.71 -4.47
CA MET A 1 -3.86 6.36 -4.71
C MET A 1 -4.45 5.68 -5.94
N LYS A 2 -5.79 5.64 -6.13
CA LYS A 2 -6.38 5.13 -7.40
C LYS A 2 -5.85 5.85 -8.64
N SER A 3 -5.78 7.18 -8.59
CA SER A 3 -5.18 8.00 -9.66
C SER A 3 -3.75 7.60 -10.02
N ILE A 4 -2.93 7.21 -9.04
CA ILE A 4 -1.56 6.75 -9.25
C ILE A 4 -1.58 5.38 -9.96
N LEU A 5 -2.50 4.50 -9.58
CA LEU A 5 -2.67 3.19 -10.20
C LEU A 5 -3.14 3.29 -11.66
N ASP A 6 -4.07 4.20 -11.93
CA ASP A 6 -4.64 4.45 -13.26
C ASP A 6 -3.62 5.07 -14.22
N GLY A 7 -2.58 5.73 -13.69
CA GLY A 7 -1.47 6.28 -14.48
C GLY A 7 -0.51 5.22 -15.04
N PHE A 8 -0.55 3.97 -14.55
CA PHE A 8 0.33 2.91 -15.06
C PHE A 8 -0.25 2.23 -16.32
N PRO A 9 0.59 1.92 -17.32
CA PRO A 9 0.15 1.16 -18.48
C PRO A 9 -0.26 -0.26 -18.06
N SER A 10 -1.21 -0.86 -18.78
CA SER A 10 -1.77 -2.19 -18.42
C SER A 10 -0.75 -3.32 -18.45
N LYS A 11 0.34 -3.13 -19.21
CA LYS A 11 1.44 -4.09 -19.35
C LYS A 11 2.54 -3.89 -18.30
N ALA A 12 2.39 -2.93 -17.38
CA ALA A 12 3.37 -2.70 -16.34
C ALA A 12 3.56 -3.96 -15.49
N HIS A 13 4.81 -4.28 -15.16
CA HIS A 13 5.09 -5.40 -14.27
C HIS A 13 4.52 -5.09 -12.88
N PRO A 14 3.76 -6.02 -12.25
CA PRO A 14 3.03 -5.74 -11.02
C PRO A 14 3.96 -5.32 -9.87
N MET A 15 5.22 -5.75 -9.90
CA MET A 15 6.21 -5.33 -8.91
C MET A 15 6.63 -3.86 -9.04
N GLY A 16 6.68 -3.31 -10.25
CA GLY A 16 6.99 -1.88 -10.47
C GLY A 16 5.83 -0.97 -10.07
N VAL A 17 4.60 -1.45 -10.28
CA VAL A 17 3.39 -0.76 -9.79
C VAL A 17 3.37 -0.78 -8.27
N LEU A 18 3.64 -1.94 -7.65
CA LEU A 18 3.67 -2.10 -6.20
C LEU A 18 4.73 -1.20 -5.55
N SER A 19 5.95 -1.18 -6.07
CA SER A 19 7.04 -0.36 -5.52
C SER A 19 6.69 1.14 -5.57
N SER A 20 6.08 1.59 -6.66
CA SER A 20 5.62 2.97 -6.82
C SER A 20 4.50 3.32 -5.84
N LEU A 21 3.55 2.41 -5.63
CA LEU A 21 2.48 2.57 -4.64
C LEU A 21 3.04 2.65 -3.22
N VAL A 22 3.98 1.78 -2.85
CA VAL A 22 4.62 1.80 -1.53
C VAL A 22 5.39 3.11 -1.34
N SER A 23 6.15 3.56 -2.34
CA SER A 23 6.84 4.85 -2.29
C SER A 23 5.87 6.01 -2.12
N SER A 24 4.73 5.99 -2.82
CA SER A 24 3.72 7.04 -2.71
C SER A 24 3.08 7.16 -1.32
N LEU A 25 3.14 6.12 -0.47
CA LEU A 25 2.63 6.20 0.90
C LEU A 25 3.36 7.28 1.71
N THR A 26 4.63 7.54 1.42
CA THR A 26 5.41 8.59 2.10
C THR A 26 4.76 9.97 1.94
N ALA A 27 4.19 10.27 0.77
CA ALA A 27 3.49 11.52 0.51
C ALA A 27 2.15 11.65 1.27
N PHE A 28 1.50 10.53 1.61
CA PHE A 28 0.25 10.53 2.39
C PHE A 28 0.49 10.54 3.91
N TYR A 29 1.72 10.28 4.37
CA TYR A 29 2.09 10.27 5.79
C TYR A 29 3.34 11.14 6.05
N PRO A 30 3.26 12.48 5.96
CA PRO A 30 4.42 13.35 6.14
C PRO A 30 5.09 13.19 7.51
N LYS A 31 4.30 12.92 8.56
CA LYS A 31 4.79 12.65 9.93
C LYS A 31 5.69 11.42 10.05
N SER A 32 5.65 10.53 9.04
CA SER A 32 6.51 9.35 9.00
C SER A 32 7.92 9.64 8.46
N LEU A 33 8.22 10.90 8.11
CA LEU A 33 9.54 11.35 7.67
C LEU A 33 10.31 12.08 8.78
N ASP A 34 9.65 12.46 9.88
CA ASP A 34 10.29 13.17 10.99
C ASP A 34 11.37 12.28 11.65
N PRO A 35 12.62 12.78 11.85
CA PRO A 35 13.67 12.01 12.51
C PRO A 35 13.49 11.89 14.03
N ASN A 36 12.82 12.86 14.66
CA ASN A 36 12.71 13.02 16.12
C ASN A 36 11.44 12.41 16.72
N ARG A 37 10.89 11.39 16.08
CA ARG A 37 9.61 10.77 16.45
C ARG A 37 9.75 9.72 17.55
N SER A 38 8.68 9.53 18.32
CA SER A 38 8.70 8.55 19.41
C SER A 38 8.71 7.10 18.88
N VAL A 39 9.17 6.16 19.70
CA VAL A 39 9.20 4.73 19.35
C VAL A 39 7.79 4.21 19.00
N GLU A 40 6.75 4.71 19.66
CA GLU A 40 5.35 4.39 19.35
C GLU A 40 4.90 4.87 17.97
N GLU A 41 5.33 6.05 17.53
CA GLU A 41 5.00 6.56 16.20
C GLU A 41 5.69 5.76 15.08
N ILE A 42 6.91 5.30 15.34
CA ILE A 42 7.65 4.39 14.45
C ILE A 42 6.89 3.05 14.35
N ASN A 43 6.55 2.44 15.48
CA ASN A 43 5.79 1.19 15.52
C ASN A 43 4.43 1.32 14.84
N GLY A 44 3.71 2.42 15.09
CA GLY A 44 2.45 2.71 14.42
C GLY A 44 2.59 2.84 12.90
N THR A 45 3.70 3.39 12.42
CA THR A 45 3.98 3.48 10.98
C THR A 45 4.28 2.11 10.37
N ILE A 46 5.07 1.28 11.06
CA ILE A 46 5.39 -0.10 10.63
C ILE A 46 4.12 -0.93 10.50
N ILE A 47 3.26 -0.91 11.54
CA ILE A 47 1.99 -1.64 11.53
C ILE A 47 1.09 -1.18 10.38
N ARG A 48 1.02 0.13 10.11
CA ARG A 48 0.23 0.67 8.98
C ARG A 48 0.74 0.20 7.63
N ILE A 49 2.06 0.14 7.43
CA ILE A 49 2.65 -0.35 6.18
C ILE A 49 2.31 -1.83 6.00
N ILE A 50 2.55 -2.66 7.02
CA ILE A 50 2.25 -4.10 6.98
C ILE A 50 0.76 -4.34 6.70
N ALA A 51 -0.13 -3.58 7.35
CA ALA A 51 -1.57 -3.70 7.13
C ALA A 51 -2.01 -3.32 5.71
N LYS A 52 -1.32 -2.39 5.04
CA LYS A 52 -1.69 -1.90 3.69
C LYS A 52 -1.01 -2.66 2.56
N LEU A 53 0.13 -3.30 2.82
CA LEU A 53 0.96 -3.96 1.81
C LEU A 53 0.20 -5.04 1.01
N PRO A 54 -0.61 -5.93 1.64
CA PRO A 54 -1.37 -6.94 0.90
C PRO A 54 -2.46 -6.33 0.01
N THR A 55 -3.09 -5.24 0.44
CA THR A 55 -4.09 -4.53 -0.37
C THR A 55 -3.46 -3.89 -1.60
N LEU A 56 -2.27 -3.29 -1.45
CA LEU A 56 -1.52 -2.74 -2.59
C LEU A 56 -1.04 -3.82 -3.54
N ALA A 57 -0.64 -4.98 -3.03
CA ALA A 57 -0.27 -6.14 -3.84
C ALA A 57 -1.46 -6.65 -4.65
N ALA A 58 -2.64 -6.79 -4.02
CA ALA A 58 -3.87 -7.17 -4.69
C ALA A 58 -4.28 -6.16 -5.77
N TRP A 59 -4.17 -4.86 -5.50
CA TRP A 59 -4.47 -3.81 -6.48
C TRP A 59 -3.49 -3.83 -7.67
N SER A 60 -2.20 -4.04 -7.41
CA SER A 60 -1.17 -4.15 -8.47
C SER A 60 -1.42 -5.35 -9.38
N PHE A 61 -1.80 -6.49 -8.80
CA PHE A 61 -2.18 -7.68 -9.57
C PHE A 61 -3.47 -7.45 -10.38
N LYS A 62 -4.51 -6.91 -9.76
CA LYS A 62 -5.79 -6.63 -10.44
C LYS A 62 -5.67 -5.61 -11.56
N ASN A 63 -4.80 -4.61 -11.41
CA ASN A 63 -4.53 -3.64 -12.46
C ASN A 63 -3.95 -4.30 -13.72
N ARG A 64 -3.04 -5.27 -13.55
CA ARG A 64 -2.50 -6.09 -14.65
C ARG A 64 -3.58 -6.94 -15.33
N VAL A 65 -4.48 -7.54 -14.54
CA VAL A 65 -5.55 -8.44 -15.05
C VAL A 65 -6.80 -7.66 -15.50
N ARG A 66 -6.82 -6.32 -15.39
CA ARG A 66 -7.96 -5.45 -15.72
C ARG A 66 -9.27 -5.84 -15.01
N GLN A 67 -9.14 -6.39 -13.80
CA GLN A 67 -10.30 -6.72 -12.97
C GLN A 67 -10.70 -5.53 -12.09
N PRO A 68 -12.00 -5.37 -11.77
CA PRO A 68 -12.46 -4.29 -10.93
C PRO A 68 -11.77 -4.33 -9.55
N LEU A 69 -11.35 -3.16 -9.10
CA LEU A 69 -10.75 -2.98 -7.79
C LEU A 69 -11.80 -3.30 -6.72
N VAL A 70 -11.61 -4.42 -6.04
CA VAL A 70 -12.40 -4.75 -4.85
C VAL A 70 -11.84 -3.92 -3.70
N TYR A 71 -12.70 -3.11 -3.09
CA TYR A 71 -12.38 -2.42 -1.85
C TYR A 71 -12.32 -3.47 -0.74
N GLN A 72 -11.11 -3.78 -0.24
CA GLN A 72 -10.94 -4.82 0.75
C GLN A 72 -11.38 -4.35 2.13
N ILE A 73 -12.17 -5.20 2.79
CA ILE A 73 -12.46 -5.14 4.22
C ILE A 73 -11.18 -5.59 4.94
N ILE A 74 -10.59 -4.67 5.69
CA ILE A 74 -9.34 -4.77 6.46
C ILE A 74 -9.28 -5.99 7.42
N THR A 75 -10.43 -6.59 7.71
CA THR A 75 -10.60 -7.68 8.69
C THR A 75 -9.80 -8.94 8.37
N LEU A 76 -9.60 -9.30 7.10
CA LEU A 76 -8.99 -10.61 6.75
C LEU A 76 -7.48 -10.69 7.05
N ILE A 77 -6.79 -9.56 7.21
CA ILE A 77 -5.33 -9.54 7.44
C ILE A 77 -4.99 -9.52 8.94
N ILE A 78 -5.87 -8.95 9.78
CA ILE A 78 -5.66 -8.90 11.24
C ILE A 78 -5.66 -10.32 11.84
N VAL A 79 -6.42 -11.26 11.28
CA VAL A 79 -6.49 -12.66 11.74
C VAL A 79 -5.24 -13.48 11.38
N LEU A 80 -4.41 -13.01 10.44
CA LEU A 80 -3.18 -13.71 10.03
C LEU A 80 -1.94 -13.24 10.81
N ILE A 81 -2.08 -12.20 11.63
CA ILE A 81 -0.99 -11.58 12.41
C ILE A 81 -1.23 -11.75 13.94
N PHE A 82 -2.39 -12.28 14.35
CA PHE A 82 -2.72 -12.65 15.74
C PHE A 82 -3.06 -14.13 15.87
#